data_AF-Q066U8-F1
#
_entry.id   AF-Q066U8-F1
#
_cell.length_a   1.000
_cell.length_b   1.000
_cell.length_c   1.000
_cell.angle_alpha   90.00
_cell.angle_beta   90.00
_cell.angle_gamma   90.00
#
_symmetry.space_group_name_H-M   'P 1'
#
loop_
_entity.id
_entity.type
_entity.pdbx_description
1 polymer ?
#
loop_
_entity_poly.entity_id
_entity_poly.type
_entity_poly.pdbx_seq_one_letter_code
_entity_poly.pdbx_strand_id
1 'polypeptide(L)'
;MMNGWFEGVVRQGHGVASGVNSESPYTKGTIAIQSPLFKRLGLDLSAYWHGTINLCFKPLEIVLQNPDYKFENMFWTELHPPETFSFWNIKIRMSDGGQTNGLIYYPHPETKIRHWQSASILEILAPRLEKLGSGTPLQIQTADGCMQLIDGCRLRAKLLEFLKFRVLASPDYFFSDSSQQGKREWLSSTNPEFLILPDADLNYVWEQAKNLYTENK
;
A
#
# COMPACT_ATOMS: atom_id res chain seq x y z
N MET A 1 -4.49 -18.63 -12.23
CA MET A 1 -5.78 -18.69 -11.50
C MET A 1 -5.51 -18.60 -10.01
N MET A 2 -5.68 -17.42 -9.42
CA MET A 2 -6.03 -17.27 -8.00
C MET A 2 -6.95 -16.04 -7.94
N ASN A 3 -8.22 -16.24 -8.33
CA ASN A 3 -9.31 -15.31 -8.05
C ASN A 3 -9.62 -15.45 -6.55
N GLY A 4 -8.66 -15.04 -5.73
CA GLY A 4 -8.62 -15.33 -4.31
C GLY A 4 -9.36 -14.28 -3.51
N TRP A 5 -10.02 -14.74 -2.45
CA TRP A 5 -10.39 -13.89 -1.34
C TRP A 5 -9.17 -13.75 -0.43
N PHE A 6 -8.77 -12.51 -0.13
CA PHE A 6 -7.72 -12.20 0.83
C PHE A 6 -8.36 -11.98 2.18
N GLU A 7 -7.96 -12.78 3.18
CA GLU A 7 -8.44 -12.63 4.54
C GLU A 7 -7.48 -11.75 5.35
N GLY A 8 -8.05 -10.75 6.03
CA GLY A 8 -7.34 -9.93 7.00
C GLY A 8 -8.14 -9.79 8.29
N VAL A 9 -7.54 -9.12 9.27
CA VAL A 9 -8.15 -8.86 10.58
C VAL A 9 -8.36 -7.37 10.77
N VAL A 10 -9.59 -6.97 11.10
CA VAL A 10 -9.95 -5.57 11.38
C VAL A 10 -9.16 -5.07 12.59
N ARG A 11 -8.61 -3.86 12.47
CA ARG A 11 -7.86 -3.16 13.53
C ARG A 11 -8.45 -1.79 13.80
N GLN A 12 -8.22 -1.32 15.01
CA GLN A 12 -8.54 0.06 15.38
C GLN A 12 -7.60 1.01 14.64
N GLY A 13 -8.17 1.98 13.92
CA GLY A 13 -7.43 3.06 13.28
C GLY A 13 -7.26 4.27 14.20
N HIS A 14 -6.54 5.29 13.72
CA HIS A 14 -6.30 6.53 14.45
C HIS A 14 -7.50 7.49 14.50
N GLY A 15 -8.63 7.16 13.87
CA GLY A 15 -9.85 7.98 13.90
C GLY A 15 -9.80 9.28 13.07
N VAL A 16 -8.73 9.49 12.29
CA VAL A 16 -8.54 10.69 11.45
C VAL A 16 -9.49 10.68 10.25
N ALA A 17 -9.65 9.55 9.58
CA ALA A 17 -10.55 9.40 8.44
C ALA A 17 -12.01 9.71 8.79
N SER A 18 -12.43 9.30 9.99
CA SER A 18 -13.80 9.46 10.49
C SER A 18 -14.04 10.71 11.33
N GLY A 19 -13.01 11.51 11.61
CA GLY A 19 -13.13 12.71 12.45
C GLY A 19 -13.41 12.43 13.94
N VAL A 20 -13.21 11.17 14.40
CA VAL A 20 -13.42 10.78 15.80
C VAL A 20 -12.24 11.20 16.68
N ASN A 21 -11.06 11.40 16.07
CA ASN A 21 -9.88 11.85 16.78
C ASN A 21 -9.96 13.36 17.07
N SER A 22 -10.09 13.72 18.35
CA SER A 22 -10.17 15.10 18.82
C SER A 22 -8.89 15.91 18.62
N GLU A 23 -7.74 15.25 18.47
CA GLU A 23 -6.45 15.89 18.20
C GLU A 23 -6.21 16.11 16.70
N SER A 24 -7.10 15.58 15.85
CA SER A 24 -6.99 15.78 14.41
C SER A 24 -7.39 17.21 14.03
N PRO A 25 -6.61 17.89 13.16
CA PRO A 25 -7.03 19.19 12.61
C PRO A 25 -8.25 19.06 11.68
N TYR A 26 -8.62 17.83 11.31
CA TYR A 26 -9.73 17.52 10.41
C TYR A 26 -10.98 17.15 11.22
N THR A 27 -11.64 18.14 11.82
CA THR A 27 -12.78 17.94 12.73
C THR A 27 -14.00 17.26 12.10
N LYS A 28 -14.13 17.30 10.77
CA LYS A 28 -15.17 16.57 10.02
C LYS A 28 -14.73 15.18 9.53
N GLY A 29 -13.47 14.81 9.74
CA GLY A 29 -12.83 13.64 9.14
C GLY A 29 -12.34 13.90 7.72
N THR A 30 -11.22 13.29 7.34
CA THR A 30 -10.62 13.53 6.01
C THR A 30 -11.53 13.06 4.89
N ILE A 31 -12.21 11.91 5.04
CA ILE A 31 -13.10 11.37 4.00
C ILE A 31 -14.24 12.34 3.72
N ALA A 32 -14.88 12.91 4.74
CA ALA A 32 -15.97 13.86 4.53
C ALA A 32 -15.50 15.14 3.82
N ILE A 33 -14.27 15.60 4.09
CA ILE A 33 -13.67 16.78 3.44
C ILE A 33 -13.32 16.47 1.98
N GLN A 34 -12.77 15.29 1.71
CA GLN A 34 -12.29 14.89 0.39
C GLN A 34 -13.42 14.43 -0.55
N SER A 35 -14.50 13.82 -0.04
CA SER A 35 -15.61 13.26 -0.84
C SER A 35 -16.16 14.21 -1.91
N PRO A 36 -16.45 15.50 -1.64
CA PRO A 36 -16.92 16.42 -2.67
C PRO A 36 -15.91 16.65 -3.81
N LEU A 37 -14.61 16.53 -3.52
CA LEU A 37 -13.54 16.70 -4.51
C LEU A 37 -13.50 15.48 -5.44
N PHE A 38 -13.46 14.27 -4.86
CA PHE A 38 -13.49 13.02 -5.62
C PHE A 38 -14.74 12.92 -6.51
N LYS A 39 -15.90 13.35 -5.99
CA LYS A 39 -17.14 13.35 -6.76
C LYS A 39 -17.06 14.22 -8.01
N ARG A 40 -16.45 15.41 -7.92
CA ARG A 40 -16.23 16.29 -9.09
C ARG A 40 -15.25 15.68 -10.10
N LEU A 41 -14.37 14.81 -9.66
CA LEU A 41 -13.39 14.12 -10.48
C LEU A 41 -13.87 12.74 -10.98
N GLY A 42 -15.13 12.38 -10.72
CA GLY A 42 -15.78 11.17 -11.26
C GLY A 42 -15.86 9.97 -10.31
N LEU A 43 -15.50 10.12 -9.03
CA LEU A 43 -15.64 9.08 -8.01
C LEU A 43 -16.61 9.53 -6.90
N ASP A 44 -17.83 9.02 -6.90
CA ASP A 44 -18.83 9.33 -5.88
C ASP A 44 -18.72 8.40 -4.66
N LEU A 45 -18.38 8.97 -3.50
CA LEU A 45 -18.23 8.23 -2.25
C LEU A 45 -19.51 8.24 -1.38
N SER A 46 -20.62 8.80 -1.85
CA SER A 46 -21.83 8.99 -1.01
C SER A 46 -22.45 7.68 -0.48
N ALA A 47 -22.14 6.55 -1.09
CA ALA A 47 -22.61 5.23 -0.66
C ALA A 47 -21.81 4.65 0.52
N TYR A 48 -20.67 5.25 0.87
CA TYR A 48 -19.76 4.75 1.90
C TYR A 48 -19.88 5.54 3.19
N TRP A 49 -19.59 4.86 4.31
CA TRP A 49 -19.43 5.53 5.58
C TRP A 49 -18.25 6.51 5.52
N HIS A 50 -18.38 7.67 6.18
CA HIS A 50 -17.32 8.67 6.25
C HIS A 50 -16.24 8.23 7.25
N GLY A 51 -15.45 7.22 6.86
CA GLY A 51 -14.36 6.66 7.64
C GLY A 51 -13.84 5.37 7.00
N THR A 52 -12.68 4.91 7.44
CA THR A 52 -12.01 3.73 6.88
C THR A 52 -12.02 2.56 7.86
N ILE A 53 -12.20 1.36 7.34
CA ILE A 53 -11.90 0.11 8.03
C ILE A 53 -10.42 -0.16 7.83
N ASN A 54 -9.67 -0.37 8.91
CA ASN A 54 -8.26 -0.74 8.83
C ASN A 54 -8.16 -2.27 8.83
N LEU A 55 -7.83 -2.86 7.69
CA LEU A 55 -7.70 -4.31 7.54
C LEU A 55 -6.23 -4.72 7.53
N CYS A 56 -5.85 -5.61 8.45
CA CYS A 56 -4.47 -5.99 8.67
C CYS A 56 -4.16 -7.40 8.15
N PHE A 57 -3.07 -7.55 7.41
CA PHE A 57 -2.60 -8.80 6.79
C PHE A 57 -1.30 -9.34 7.39
N LYS A 58 -0.89 -8.84 8.57
CA LYS A 58 0.34 -9.30 9.23
C LYS A 58 0.39 -10.83 9.34
N PRO A 59 1.57 -11.45 9.11
CA PRO A 59 2.87 -10.80 8.90
C PRO A 59 3.14 -10.34 7.46
N LEU A 60 2.21 -10.53 6.52
CA LEU A 60 2.40 -10.21 5.12
C LEU A 60 2.26 -8.70 4.85
N GLU A 61 2.92 -8.25 3.81
CA GLU A 61 2.86 -6.88 3.28
C GLU A 61 2.03 -6.86 2.00
N ILE A 62 1.38 -5.74 1.75
CA ILE A 62 0.46 -5.55 0.63
C ILE A 62 1.20 -4.84 -0.52
N VAL A 63 1.10 -5.41 -1.71
CA VAL A 63 1.53 -4.78 -2.96
C VAL A 63 0.28 -4.49 -3.79
N LEU A 64 0.06 -3.21 -4.13
CA LEU A 64 -1.06 -2.75 -4.94
C LEU A 64 -0.55 -2.24 -6.30
N GLN A 65 -1.29 -2.55 -7.36
CA GLN A 65 -1.00 -2.09 -8.72
C GLN A 65 -2.29 -1.93 -9.53
N ASN A 66 -2.23 -1.17 -10.62
CA ASN A 66 -3.35 -0.95 -11.54
C ASN A 66 -4.63 -0.44 -10.82
N PRO A 67 -4.61 0.77 -10.23
CA PRO A 67 -5.79 1.33 -9.60
C PRO A 67 -6.91 1.62 -10.60
N ASP A 68 -8.17 1.48 -10.15
CA ASP A 68 -9.35 1.88 -10.90
C ASP A 68 -9.47 3.42 -11.01
N TYR A 69 -9.02 4.14 -9.97
CA TYR A 69 -8.95 5.59 -9.96
C TYR A 69 -7.62 6.05 -9.40
N LYS A 70 -7.02 7.06 -10.03
CA LYS A 70 -5.82 7.74 -9.53
C LYS A 70 -6.01 9.25 -9.66
N PHE A 71 -5.88 9.96 -8.54
CA PHE A 71 -5.92 11.41 -8.48
C PHE A 71 -4.55 11.91 -8.01
N GLU A 72 -3.75 12.41 -8.95
CA GLU A 72 -2.40 12.87 -8.67
C GLU A 72 -2.40 14.31 -8.15
N ASN A 73 -1.62 14.55 -7.09
CA ASN A 73 -1.42 15.89 -6.52
C ASN A 73 -2.72 16.66 -6.29
N MET A 74 -3.71 15.99 -5.67
CA MET A 74 -4.99 16.59 -5.35
C MET A 74 -4.84 17.57 -4.19
N PHE A 75 -5.16 18.84 -4.45
CA PHE A 75 -5.25 19.85 -3.41
C PHE A 75 -6.59 19.75 -2.67
N TRP A 76 -6.57 19.30 -1.42
CA TRP A 76 -7.78 19.10 -0.62
C TRP A 76 -7.79 19.86 0.72
N THR A 77 -6.69 20.51 1.07
CA THR A 77 -6.53 21.29 2.30
C THR A 77 -5.36 22.26 2.16
N GLU A 78 -5.42 23.39 2.88
CA GLU A 78 -4.34 24.39 2.98
C GLU A 78 -3.23 23.96 3.96
N LEU A 79 -3.42 22.87 4.71
CA LEU A 79 -2.53 22.48 5.82
C LEU A 79 -1.22 21.79 5.38
N HIS A 80 -1.17 21.31 4.14
CA HIS A 80 -0.01 20.62 3.58
C HIS A 80 -0.06 20.63 2.05
N PRO A 81 1.05 20.25 1.38
CA PRO A 81 1.05 20.10 -0.07
C PRO A 81 0.00 19.10 -0.57
N PRO A 82 -0.36 19.18 -1.86
CA PRO A 82 -1.26 18.22 -2.49
C PRO A 82 -0.81 16.76 -2.32
N GLU A 83 -1.77 15.84 -2.24
CA GLU A 83 -1.52 14.42 -2.04
C GLU A 83 -2.06 13.59 -3.22
N THR A 84 -1.44 12.45 -3.48
CA THR A 84 -1.92 11.49 -4.48
C THR A 84 -2.77 10.41 -3.83
N PHE A 85 -3.90 10.09 -4.46
CA PHE A 85 -4.83 9.07 -3.99
C PHE A 85 -5.09 8.04 -5.08
N SER A 86 -5.15 6.77 -4.68
CA SER A 86 -5.60 5.68 -5.55
C SER A 86 -6.72 4.88 -4.91
N PHE A 87 -7.58 4.34 -5.78
CA PHE A 87 -8.72 3.54 -5.36
C PHE A 87 -8.82 2.26 -6.20
N TRP A 88 -9.27 1.19 -5.55
CA TRP A 88 -9.60 -0.07 -6.20
C TRP A 88 -10.98 -0.53 -5.78
N ASN A 89 -11.79 -0.93 -6.74
CA ASN A 89 -13.06 -1.60 -6.53
C ASN A 89 -12.81 -2.98 -5.91
N ILE A 90 -13.50 -3.26 -4.80
CA ILE A 90 -13.42 -4.56 -4.15
C ILE A 90 -14.79 -5.10 -3.80
N LYS A 91 -14.84 -6.43 -3.67
CA LYS A 91 -15.90 -7.10 -2.93
C LYS A 91 -15.41 -7.38 -1.51
N ILE A 92 -16.31 -7.25 -0.57
CA ILE A 92 -16.10 -7.55 0.84
C ILE A 92 -17.01 -8.72 1.20
N ARG A 93 -16.48 -9.69 1.96
CA ARG A 93 -17.24 -10.80 2.51
C ARG A 93 -17.05 -10.87 4.01
N MET A 94 -18.17 -10.87 4.73
CA MET A 94 -18.25 -11.02 6.17
C MET A 94 -18.35 -12.50 6.57
N SER A 95 -18.06 -12.81 7.83
CA SER A 95 -18.06 -14.18 8.36
C SER A 95 -19.44 -14.87 8.30
N ASP A 96 -20.52 -14.09 8.29
CA ASP A 96 -21.90 -14.58 8.14
C ASP A 96 -22.29 -14.90 6.69
N GLY A 97 -21.35 -14.74 5.74
CA GLY A 97 -21.56 -14.95 4.31
C GLY A 97 -22.09 -13.72 3.57
N GLY A 98 -22.43 -12.64 4.27
CA GLY A 98 -22.85 -11.37 3.67
C GLY A 98 -21.76 -10.79 2.78
N GLN A 99 -22.16 -10.26 1.62
CA GLN A 99 -21.25 -9.63 0.67
C GLN A 99 -21.72 -8.22 0.31
N THR A 100 -20.77 -7.31 0.15
CA THR A 100 -21.02 -5.95 -0.34
C THR A 100 -19.85 -5.44 -1.15
N ASN A 101 -20.06 -4.36 -1.88
CA ASN A 101 -18.99 -3.65 -2.57
C ASN A 101 -18.30 -2.67 -1.62
N GLY A 102 -17.02 -2.42 -1.87
CA GLY A 102 -16.22 -1.44 -1.17
C GLY A 102 -15.14 -0.86 -2.09
N LEU A 103 -14.33 0.02 -1.51
CA LEU A 103 -13.14 0.55 -2.16
C LEU A 103 -11.93 0.39 -1.24
N ILE A 104 -10.80 -0.01 -1.81
CA ILE A 104 -9.50 0.29 -1.20
C ILE A 104 -9.30 1.80 -1.36
N TYR A 105 -9.04 2.50 -0.25
CA TYR A 105 -8.62 3.90 -0.24
C TYR A 105 -7.13 3.94 0.08
N TYR A 106 -6.33 4.46 -0.84
CA TYR A 106 -4.87 4.49 -0.70
C TYR A 106 -4.34 5.91 -0.87
N PRO A 107 -4.05 6.62 0.24
CA PRO A 107 -3.24 7.81 0.20
C PRO A 107 -1.76 7.44 0.02
N HIS A 108 -1.13 7.92 -1.06
CA HIS A 108 0.25 7.56 -1.42
C HIS A 108 1.26 8.12 -0.38
N PRO A 109 2.05 7.25 0.29
CA PRO A 109 3.02 7.65 1.31
C PRO A 109 4.03 8.70 0.83
N GLU A 110 4.42 8.67 -0.45
CA GLU A 110 5.42 9.55 -1.06
C GLU A 110 5.00 11.01 -1.02
N THR A 111 3.69 11.27 -1.06
CA THR A 111 3.12 12.62 -1.01
C THR A 111 2.61 12.99 0.39
N LYS A 112 2.54 12.02 1.30
CA LYS A 112 1.97 12.17 2.63
C LYS A 112 3.06 12.43 3.67
N ILE A 113 3.31 13.72 3.93
CA ILE A 113 4.36 14.18 4.86
C ILE A 113 4.07 13.74 6.32
N ARG A 114 2.79 13.48 6.64
CA ARG A 114 2.37 13.13 8.00
C ARG A 114 1.62 11.80 7.96
N HIS A 115 2.11 10.83 8.73
CA HIS A 115 1.56 9.49 8.96
C HIS A 115 2.07 8.38 8.02
N TRP A 116 3.03 7.61 8.52
CA TRP A 116 3.43 6.31 8.00
C TRP A 116 2.42 5.25 8.43
N GLN A 117 1.73 4.63 7.48
CA GLN A 117 0.89 3.46 7.75
C GLN A 117 1.69 2.19 7.46
N SER A 118 1.50 1.14 8.28
CA SER A 118 2.17 -0.14 8.08
C SER A 118 1.82 -0.73 6.70
N ALA A 119 2.82 -1.25 5.99
CA ALA A 119 2.64 -1.94 4.69
C ALA A 119 1.72 -3.17 4.75
N SER A 120 1.32 -3.60 5.96
CA SER A 120 0.36 -4.69 6.18
C SER A 120 -1.07 -4.21 6.46
N ILE A 121 -1.34 -2.89 6.49
CA ILE A 121 -2.67 -2.35 6.77
C ILE A 121 -3.23 -1.69 5.51
N LEU A 122 -4.45 -2.08 5.15
CA LEU A 122 -5.22 -1.48 4.08
C LEU A 122 -6.38 -0.67 4.67
N GLU A 123 -6.62 0.53 4.15
CA GLU A 123 -7.82 1.32 4.47
C GLU A 123 -8.95 1.01 3.48
N ILE A 124 -10.10 0.57 3.98
CA ILE A 124 -11.28 0.21 3.17
C ILE A 124 -12.42 1.20 3.43
N LEU A 125 -13.00 1.73 2.36
CA LEU A 125 -14.30 2.39 2.38
C LEU A 125 -15.39 1.35 2.08
N ALA A 126 -16.41 1.32 2.92
CA ALA A 126 -17.56 0.41 2.77
C ALA A 126 -18.83 1.12 3.24
N PRO A 127 -20.02 0.66 2.81
CA PRO A 127 -21.26 1.00 3.49
C PRO A 127 -21.16 0.65 4.99
N ARG A 128 -22.06 1.17 5.81
CA ARG A 128 -22.05 0.86 7.25
C ARG A 128 -22.21 -0.66 7.45
N LEU A 129 -21.14 -1.31 7.90
CA LEU A 129 -21.16 -2.73 8.27
C LEU A 129 -21.49 -2.86 9.75
N GLU A 130 -22.53 -3.63 10.06
CA GLU A 130 -22.86 -3.96 11.44
C GLU A 130 -21.85 -4.98 12.01
N LYS A 131 -21.69 -5.01 13.34
CA LYS A 131 -20.87 -6.01 14.06
C LYS A 131 -19.39 -6.06 13.66
N LEU A 132 -18.86 -4.99 13.08
CA LEU A 132 -17.44 -4.89 12.75
C LEU A 132 -16.65 -4.34 13.95
N GLY A 133 -15.95 -5.22 14.67
CA GLY A 133 -15.09 -4.87 15.80
C GLY A 133 -13.60 -5.08 15.48
N SER A 134 -12.73 -4.53 16.31
CA SER A 134 -11.30 -4.90 16.25
C SER A 134 -11.15 -6.40 16.53
N GLY A 135 -10.37 -7.09 15.71
CA GLY A 135 -10.20 -8.55 15.77
C GLY A 135 -11.15 -9.33 14.86
N THR A 136 -12.16 -8.70 14.26
CA THR A 136 -13.07 -9.37 13.32
C THR A 136 -12.33 -9.74 12.03
N PRO A 137 -12.39 -11.00 11.57
CA PRO A 137 -11.87 -11.38 10.26
C PRO A 137 -12.77 -10.82 9.16
N LEU A 138 -12.16 -10.36 8.07
CA LEU A 138 -12.86 -9.84 6.90
C LEU A 138 -12.12 -10.30 5.65
N GLN A 139 -12.88 -10.76 4.65
CA GLN A 139 -12.33 -11.16 3.37
C GLN A 139 -12.59 -10.08 2.33
N ILE A 140 -11.60 -9.81 1.48
CA ILE A 140 -11.74 -8.91 0.33
C ILE A 140 -11.32 -9.60 -0.96
N GLN A 141 -11.87 -9.14 -2.07
CA GLN A 141 -11.48 -9.57 -3.41
C GLN A 141 -11.28 -8.35 -4.28
N THR A 142 -10.13 -8.28 -4.95
CA THR A 142 -9.77 -7.28 -5.96
C THR A 142 -9.90 -7.87 -7.36
N ALA A 143 -9.76 -7.05 -8.39
CA ALA A 143 -9.51 -7.56 -9.74
C ALA A 143 -8.17 -8.31 -9.81
N ASP A 144 -8.07 -9.27 -10.72
CA ASP A 144 -6.90 -10.15 -10.84
C ASP A 144 -5.62 -9.33 -11.06
N GLY A 145 -4.62 -9.61 -10.24
CA GLY A 145 -3.33 -8.92 -10.29
C GLY A 145 -3.30 -7.52 -9.68
N CYS A 146 -4.40 -6.95 -9.18
CA CYS A 146 -4.38 -5.64 -8.54
C CYS A 146 -3.76 -5.65 -7.13
N MET A 147 -3.81 -6.79 -6.44
CA MET A 147 -3.28 -6.94 -5.08
C MET A 147 -2.52 -8.25 -4.94
N GLN A 148 -1.40 -8.17 -4.26
CA GLN A 148 -0.61 -9.32 -3.83
C GLN A 148 -0.22 -9.16 -2.36
N LEU A 149 -0.09 -10.30 -1.68
CA LEU A 149 0.48 -10.35 -0.32
C LEU A 149 1.85 -11.02 -0.40
N ILE A 150 2.85 -10.38 0.20
CA ILE A 150 4.23 -10.85 0.18
C ILE A 150 4.80 -10.98 1.58
N ASP A 151 5.71 -11.93 1.77
CA ASP A 151 6.62 -11.90 2.92
C ASP A 151 7.78 -10.96 2.59
N GLY A 152 7.53 -9.66 2.73
CA GLY A 152 8.49 -8.61 2.35
C GLY A 152 9.79 -8.71 3.13
N CYS A 153 9.72 -9.07 4.42
CA CYS A 153 10.90 -9.27 5.27
C CYS A 153 11.82 -10.35 4.68
N ARG A 154 11.24 -11.52 4.37
CA ARG A 154 11.99 -12.61 3.74
C ARG A 154 12.51 -12.24 2.35
N LEU A 155 11.71 -11.56 1.52
CA LEU A 155 12.12 -11.17 0.17
C LEU A 155 13.28 -10.18 0.19
N ARG A 156 13.25 -9.16 1.06
CA ARG A 156 14.35 -8.20 1.22
C ARG A 156 15.63 -8.90 1.70
N ALA A 157 15.53 -9.81 2.67
CA ALA A 157 16.68 -10.59 3.14
C ALA A 157 17.28 -11.48 2.04
N LYS A 158 16.42 -12.18 1.28
CA LYS A 158 16.83 -12.98 0.11
C LYS A 158 17.50 -12.13 -0.96
N LEU A 159 16.97 -10.93 -1.24
CA LEU A 159 17.55 -10.02 -2.23
C LEU A 159 18.94 -9.56 -1.78
N LEU A 160 19.11 -9.19 -0.51
CA LEU A 160 20.41 -8.78 0.02
C LEU A 160 21.45 -9.90 -0.10
N GLU A 161 21.08 -11.13 0.28
CA GLU A 161 21.93 -12.31 0.12
C GLU A 161 22.27 -12.58 -1.36
N PHE A 162 21.28 -12.45 -2.25
CA PHE A 162 21.49 -12.60 -3.68
C PHE A 162 22.48 -11.56 -4.24
N LEU A 163 22.35 -10.29 -3.82
CA LEU A 163 23.25 -9.21 -4.23
C LEU A 163 24.68 -9.43 -3.73
N LYS A 164 24.88 -9.98 -2.53
CA LYS A 164 26.22 -10.25 -1.98
C LYS A 164 27.14 -10.94 -2.99
N PHE A 165 26.69 -12.05 -3.58
CA PHE A 165 27.51 -12.82 -4.52
C PHE A 165 27.75 -12.10 -5.85
N ARG A 166 26.83 -11.21 -6.26
CA ARG A 166 26.94 -10.44 -7.49
C ARG A 166 27.91 -9.27 -7.33
N VAL A 167 27.82 -8.55 -6.22
CA VAL A 167 28.73 -7.45 -5.89
C VAL A 167 30.15 -7.97 -5.70
N LEU A 168 30.35 -9.04 -4.93
CA LEU A 168 31.69 -9.59 -4.70
C LEU A 168 32.37 -10.10 -5.99
N ALA A 169 31.59 -10.49 -7.00
CA ALA A 169 32.12 -10.91 -8.30
C ALA A 169 32.54 -9.73 -9.20
N SER A 170 31.99 -8.52 -8.98
CA SER A 170 32.29 -7.34 -9.79
C SER A 170 32.10 -6.03 -9.01
N PRO A 171 32.86 -5.79 -7.92
CA PRO A 171 32.58 -4.71 -6.98
C PRO A 171 32.72 -3.32 -7.60
N ASP A 172 33.63 -3.17 -8.58
CA ASP A 172 33.95 -1.88 -9.20
C ASP A 172 32.92 -1.46 -10.28
N TYR A 173 32.12 -2.41 -10.79
CA TYR A 173 31.20 -2.17 -11.92
C TYR A 173 29.74 -2.48 -11.63
N PHE A 174 29.44 -3.29 -10.61
CA PHE A 174 28.06 -3.76 -10.36
C PHE A 174 27.06 -2.61 -10.18
N PHE A 175 27.46 -1.54 -9.51
CA PHE A 175 26.60 -0.39 -9.24
C PHE A 175 26.68 0.73 -10.29
N SER A 176 27.33 0.49 -11.44
CA SER A 176 27.51 1.50 -12.50
C SER A 176 26.19 2.02 -13.04
N ASP A 177 25.17 1.16 -13.17
CA ASP A 177 23.78 1.55 -13.39
C ASP A 177 22.95 1.25 -12.14
N SER A 178 22.77 2.27 -11.30
CA SER A 178 21.92 2.23 -10.11
C SER A 178 20.57 2.92 -10.32
N SER A 179 20.18 3.18 -11.57
CA SER A 179 18.87 3.73 -11.90
C SER A 179 17.75 2.76 -11.53
N GLN A 180 16.54 3.27 -11.28
CA GLN A 180 15.39 2.42 -10.98
C GLN A 180 15.08 1.44 -12.13
N GLN A 181 15.18 1.94 -13.36
CA GLN A 181 14.96 1.15 -14.56
C GLN A 181 16.03 0.07 -14.71
N GLY A 182 17.31 0.42 -14.59
CA GLY A 182 18.43 -0.53 -14.68
C GLY A 182 18.33 -1.65 -13.65
N LYS A 183 17.98 -1.31 -12.40
CA LYS A 183 17.72 -2.29 -11.33
C LYS A 183 16.64 -3.29 -11.74
N ARG A 184 15.49 -2.81 -12.25
CA ARG A 184 14.37 -3.66 -12.67
C ARG A 184 14.71 -4.52 -13.89
N GLU A 185 15.38 -3.96 -14.90
CA GLU A 185 15.81 -4.71 -16.10
C GLU A 185 16.80 -5.83 -15.72
N TRP A 186 17.78 -5.53 -14.87
CA TRP A 186 18.72 -6.51 -14.37
C TRP A 186 18.04 -7.62 -13.55
N LEU A 187 17.14 -7.27 -12.62
CA LEU A 187 16.38 -8.25 -11.86
C LEU A 187 15.49 -9.11 -12.78
N SER A 188 14.86 -8.52 -13.78
CA SER A 188 14.05 -9.25 -14.75
C SER A 188 14.83 -10.30 -15.54
N SER A 189 16.12 -10.09 -15.77
CA SER A 189 16.97 -11.07 -16.49
C SER A 189 17.62 -12.10 -15.56
N THR A 190 17.86 -11.74 -14.28
CA THR A 190 18.65 -12.57 -13.36
C THR A 190 17.83 -13.30 -12.31
N ASN A 191 16.84 -12.64 -11.71
CA ASN A 191 15.89 -13.26 -10.79
C ASN A 191 14.62 -12.41 -10.66
N PRO A 192 13.58 -12.70 -11.47
CA PRO A 192 12.34 -11.92 -11.50
C PRO A 192 11.53 -11.93 -10.21
N GLU A 193 11.80 -12.84 -9.26
CA GLU A 193 11.03 -12.97 -8.03
C GLU A 193 11.03 -11.67 -7.20
N PHE A 194 12.09 -10.88 -7.30
CA PHE A 194 12.25 -9.64 -6.54
C PHE A 194 11.51 -8.45 -7.16
N LEU A 195 11.01 -8.56 -8.39
CA LEU A 195 10.29 -7.47 -9.07
C LEU A 195 8.97 -7.09 -8.40
N ILE A 196 8.47 -7.97 -7.53
CA ILE A 196 7.28 -7.74 -6.70
C ILE A 196 7.54 -6.76 -5.55
N LEU A 197 8.80 -6.55 -5.16
CA LEU A 197 9.13 -5.55 -4.15
C LEU A 197 8.85 -4.14 -4.68
N PRO A 198 8.29 -3.24 -3.85
CA PRO A 198 8.19 -1.84 -4.18
C PRO A 198 9.56 -1.23 -4.49
N ASP A 199 9.57 -0.19 -5.32
CA ASP A 199 10.80 0.48 -5.73
C ASP A 199 11.60 1.03 -4.54
N ALA A 200 10.92 1.51 -3.49
CA ALA A 200 11.55 1.96 -2.26
C ALA A 200 12.34 0.82 -1.55
N ASP A 201 11.78 -0.39 -1.51
CA ASP A 201 12.43 -1.55 -0.91
C ASP A 201 13.60 -2.04 -1.76
N LEU A 202 13.44 -2.06 -3.08
CA LEU A 202 14.53 -2.37 -4.00
C LEU A 202 15.70 -1.41 -3.80
N ASN A 203 15.42 -0.11 -3.74
CA ASN A 203 16.44 0.92 -3.49
C ASN A 203 17.10 0.76 -2.13
N TYR A 204 16.32 0.54 -1.08
CA TYR A 204 16.84 0.32 0.26
C TYR A 204 17.83 -0.86 0.29
N VAL A 205 17.44 -2.02 -0.25
CA VAL A 205 18.31 -3.21 -0.26
C VAL A 205 19.53 -3.00 -1.16
N TRP A 206 19.39 -2.28 -2.27
CA TRP A 206 20.51 -1.96 -3.16
C TRP A 206 21.58 -1.11 -2.47
N GLU A 207 21.15 -0.04 -1.80
CA GLU A 207 22.07 0.83 -1.05
C GLU A 207 22.70 0.10 0.14
N GLN A 208 21.94 -0.77 0.82
CA GLN A 208 22.50 -1.64 1.85
C GLN A 208 23.60 -2.56 1.29
N ALA A 209 23.36 -3.20 0.14
CA ALA A 209 24.34 -4.07 -0.50
C ALA A 209 25.60 -3.30 -0.92
N LYS A 210 25.44 -2.08 -1.45
CA LYS A 210 26.56 -1.19 -1.79
C LYS A 210 27.42 -0.92 -0.55
N ASN A 211 26.82 -0.37 0.50
CA ASN A 211 27.55 -0.04 1.73
C ASN A 211 28.25 -1.26 2.36
N LEU A 212 27.60 -2.43 2.37
CA LEU A 212 28.17 -3.63 2.99
C LEU A 212 29.28 -4.30 2.17
N TYR A 213 29.24 -4.19 0.84
CA TYR A 213 30.08 -5.02 -0.04
C TYR A 213 31.05 -4.23 -0.92
N THR A 214 31.04 -2.89 -0.89
CA THR A 214 32.03 -2.06 -1.60
C THR A 214 33.04 -1.37 -0.68
N GLU A 215 32.76 -1.17 0.62
CA GLU A 215 33.63 -0.40 1.54
C GLU A 215 34.74 -1.22 2.24
N ASN A 216 35.33 -2.21 1.56
CA ASN A 216 36.55 -2.90 2.04
C ASN A 216 37.61 -3.04 0.93
N LYS A 217 37.92 -1.93 0.27
CA LYS A 217 39.17 -1.78 -0.50
C LYS A 217 39.90 -0.53 -0.06
#